data_AF-A0A3M5W5B4-F1
#
_entry.id   AF-A0A3M5W5B4-F1
#
_cell.length_a   1.000
_cell.length_b   1.000
_cell.length_c   1.000
_cell.angle_alpha   90.00
_cell.angle_beta   90.00
_cell.angle_gamma   90.00
#
_symmetry.space_group_name_H-M   'P 1'
#
loop_
_entity.id
_entity.type
_entity.pdbx_description
1 polymer ?
#
loop_
_entity_poly.entity_id
_entity_poly.type
_entity_poly.pdbx_seq_one_letter_code
_entity_poly.pdbx_strand_id
1 'polypeptide(L)'
;MKLMRLVYSPDEAVEEINQFYRNFHSSRWLKNKFVIRMHHALSEQALEHMQAAFADLCINENFHQHGYQGEEHDEAQFSHLTRLAFTFTGRNQGRLRELVDYINVQEHWADA
;
A
#
# COMPACT_ATOMS: atom_id res chain seq x y z
N MET A 1 10.83 15.18 0.20
CA MET A 1 10.23 14.61 1.43
C MET A 1 8.72 14.78 1.31
N LYS A 2 7.96 13.72 1.00
CA LYS A 2 6.50 13.74 0.78
C LYS A 2 5.69 13.08 1.91
N LEU A 3 6.26 12.98 3.12
CA LEU A 3 5.58 12.29 4.22
C LEU A 3 4.26 12.95 4.62
N MET A 4 4.19 14.27 4.50
CA MET A 4 3.00 15.06 4.82
C MET A 4 2.70 16.00 3.66
N ARG A 5 1.40 16.22 3.42
CA ARG A 5 0.89 17.27 2.54
C ARG A 5 0.24 18.34 3.40
N LEU A 6 0.71 19.58 3.25
CA LEU A 6 0.07 20.74 3.85
C LEU A 6 -1.00 21.24 2.88
N VAL A 7 -2.20 21.47 3.41
CA VAL A 7 -3.36 21.98 2.69
C VAL A 7 -3.89 23.22 3.40
N TYR A 8 -4.61 24.07 2.67
CA TYR A 8 -5.03 25.39 3.16
C TYR A 8 -6.53 25.59 3.20
N SER A 9 -7.31 24.55 2.85
CA SER A 9 -8.76 24.56 2.98
C SER A 9 -9.29 23.22 3.49
N PRO A 10 -10.50 23.21 4.08
CA PRO A 10 -11.20 21.97 4.41
C PRO A 10 -11.42 21.07 3.19
N ASP A 11 -11.72 21.65 2.01
CA ASP A 11 -11.99 20.88 0.79
C ASP A 11 -10.74 20.14 0.30
N GLU A 12 -9.58 20.81 0.29
CA GLU A 12 -8.30 20.16 -0.05
C GLU A 12 -7.94 19.05 0.95
N ALA A 13 -8.30 19.22 2.23
CA ALA A 13 -8.08 18.19 3.25
C ALA A 13 -8.96 16.96 3.01
N VAL A 14 -10.23 17.16 2.64
CA VAL A 14 -11.15 16.07 2.30
C VAL A 14 -10.66 15.31 1.07
N GLU A 15 -10.22 16.01 0.03
CA GLU A 15 -9.66 15.38 -1.18
C GLU A 15 -8.44 14.52 -0.84
N GLU A 16 -7.51 15.04 -0.05
CA GLU A 16 -6.32 14.31 0.37
C GLU A 16 -6.66 13.06 1.21
N ILE A 17 -7.60 13.15 2.13
CA ILE A 17 -8.05 12.02 2.96
C ILE A 17 -8.71 10.95 2.08
N ASN A 18 -9.61 11.36 1.19
CA ASN A 18 -10.29 10.45 0.28
C ASN A 18 -9.30 9.77 -0.67
N GLN A 19 -8.31 10.49 -1.17
CA GLN A 19 -7.26 9.92 -2.02
C GLN A 19 -6.38 8.95 -1.24
N PHE A 20 -6.04 9.25 0.02
CA PHE A 20 -5.23 8.36 0.86
C PHE A 20 -5.92 7.02 1.16
N TYR A 21 -7.24 7.01 1.37
CA TYR A 21 -8.01 5.81 1.72
C TYR A 21 -8.75 5.17 0.52
N ARG A 22 -8.46 5.62 -0.70
CA ARG A 22 -9.19 5.18 -1.90
C ARG A 22 -9.04 3.68 -2.18
N ASN A 23 -7.84 3.16 -1.97
CA ASN A 23 -7.48 1.75 -2.07
C ASN A 23 -6.81 1.24 -0.78
N PHE A 24 -5.97 2.06 -0.13
CA PHE A 24 -5.36 1.71 1.15
C PHE A 24 -6.41 1.58 2.25
N HIS A 25 -6.43 0.42 2.92
CA HIS A 25 -7.27 0.20 4.11
C HIS A 25 -6.46 0.37 5.40
N SER A 26 -5.33 -0.32 5.50
CA SER A 26 -4.51 -0.35 6.71
C SER A 26 -3.15 -0.98 6.42
N SER A 27 -2.19 -0.82 7.33
CA SER A 27 -0.93 -1.53 7.29
C SER A 27 -0.58 -2.14 8.65
N ARG A 28 0.25 -3.18 8.66
CA ARG A 28 0.77 -3.78 9.89
C ARG A 28 2.13 -4.42 9.71
N TRP A 29 2.81 -4.62 10.83
CA TRP A 29 3.98 -5.50 10.90
C TRP A 29 3.55 -6.92 11.26
N LEU A 30 4.06 -7.90 10.51
CA LEU A 30 3.94 -9.32 10.79
C LEU A 30 5.35 -9.92 10.81
N LYS A 31 5.91 -10.06 12.01
CA LYS A 31 7.32 -10.42 12.23
C LYS A 31 8.25 -9.44 11.46
N ASN A 32 8.92 -9.91 10.41
CA ASN A 32 9.81 -9.11 9.57
C ASN A 32 9.14 -8.58 8.29
N LYS A 33 7.87 -8.90 8.05
CA LYS A 33 7.12 -8.43 6.88
C LYS A 33 6.26 -7.23 7.24
N PHE A 34 6.20 -6.27 6.33
CA PHE A 34 5.23 -5.21 6.34
C PHE A 34 4.13 -5.57 5.35
N VAL A 35 2.88 -5.50 5.81
CA VAL A 35 1.71 -5.86 5.02
C VAL A 35 0.79 -4.65 4.93
N ILE A 36 0.45 -4.26 3.70
CA ILE A 36 -0.59 -3.28 3.40
C ILE A 36 -1.83 -4.05 2.95
N ARG A 37 -2.98 -3.76 3.57
CA ARG A 37 -4.30 -4.24 3.11
C ARG A 37 -4.92 -3.20 2.18
N MET A 38 -5.46 -3.68 1.06
CA MET A 38 -5.98 -2.87 -0.04
C MET A 38 -7.36 -3.36 -0.47
N HIS A 39 -8.22 -2.44 -0.91
CA HIS A 39 -9.56 -2.75 -1.43
C HIS A 39 -9.53 -3.42 -2.80
N HIS A 40 -8.59 -3.00 -3.65
CA HIS A 40 -8.39 -3.44 -5.02
C HIS A 40 -6.98 -4.00 -5.18
N ALA A 41 -6.90 -5.11 -5.91
CA ALA A 41 -5.63 -5.64 -6.38
C ALA A 41 -4.99 -4.69 -7.40
N LEU A 42 -3.67 -4.61 -7.40
CA LEU A 42 -2.92 -3.97 -8.46
C LEU A 42 -2.89 -4.87 -9.71
N SER A 43 -2.90 -4.25 -10.89
CA SER A 43 -2.68 -4.92 -12.16
C SER A 43 -1.25 -5.47 -12.24
N GLU A 44 -1.02 -6.45 -13.12
CA GLU A 44 0.31 -7.04 -13.30
C GLU A 44 1.35 -5.98 -13.72
N GLN A 45 0.98 -5.09 -14.64
CA GLN A 45 1.85 -4.00 -15.09
C GLN A 45 2.21 -3.03 -13.95
N ALA A 46 1.23 -2.68 -13.11
CA ALA A 46 1.48 -1.82 -11.96
C ALA A 46 2.38 -2.50 -10.92
N LEU A 47 2.16 -3.79 -10.68
CA LEU A 47 2.99 -4.58 -9.78
C LEU A 47 4.44 -4.65 -10.30
N GLU A 48 4.66 -4.93 -11.58
CA GLU A 48 5.99 -4.95 -12.21
C GLU A 48 6.72 -3.61 -12.10
N HIS A 49 6.04 -2.51 -12.43
CA HIS A 49 6.61 -1.17 -12.27
C HIS A 49 6.98 -0.90 -10.81
N MET A 50 6.10 -1.25 -9.88
CA MET A 50 6.32 -1.05 -8.45
C MET A 50 7.53 -1.82 -7.92
N GLN A 51 7.81 -3.02 -8.44
CA GLN A 51 9.02 -3.78 -8.07
C GLN A 51 10.29 -2.96 -8.31
N ALA A 52 10.39 -2.31 -9.47
CA ALA A 52 11.57 -1.53 -9.82
C ALA A 52 11.56 -0.16 -9.14
N ALA A 53 10.42 0.53 -9.14
CA ALA A 53 10.31 1.90 -8.65
C ALA A 53 10.53 1.99 -7.13
N PHE A 54 10.12 0.99 -6.37
CA PHE A 54 10.16 1.02 -4.90
C PHE A 54 11.08 -0.05 -4.29
N ALA A 55 12.01 -0.60 -5.07
CA ALA A 55 12.98 -1.61 -4.61
C ALA A 55 13.76 -1.15 -3.37
N ASP A 56 14.00 0.16 -3.23
CA ASP A 56 14.73 0.76 -2.11
C ASP A 56 14.00 0.64 -0.76
N LEU A 57 12.70 0.33 -0.76
CA LEU A 57 11.93 0.03 0.46
C LEU A 57 12.17 -1.39 0.97
N CYS A 58 12.69 -2.29 0.14
CA CYS A 58 12.82 -3.71 0.45
C CYS A 58 14.24 -4.09 0.89
N ILE A 59 14.37 -4.96 1.90
CA ILE A 59 15.69 -5.45 2.36
C ILE A 59 16.24 -6.52 1.40
N ASN A 60 15.44 -7.54 1.07
CA ASN A 60 15.87 -8.71 0.27
C ASN A 60 14.76 -9.30 -0.61
N GLU A 61 13.50 -9.29 -0.14
CA GLU A 61 12.34 -9.85 -0.86
C GLU A 61 11.58 -8.75 -1.61
N ASN A 62 11.11 -9.10 -2.81
CA ASN A 62 10.26 -8.25 -3.64
C ASN A 62 8.85 -8.11 -3.06
N PHE A 63 8.06 -7.21 -3.63
CA PHE A 63 6.66 -7.07 -3.27
C PHE A 63 5.86 -8.31 -3.70
N HIS A 64 4.96 -8.77 -2.83
CA HIS A 64 4.09 -9.90 -3.11
C HIS A 64 2.64 -9.51 -2.84
N GLN A 65 1.81 -9.60 -3.88
CA GLN A 65 0.37 -9.40 -3.76
C GLN A 65 -0.34 -10.74 -3.61
N HIS A 66 -1.24 -10.87 -2.64
CA HIS A 66 -2.03 -12.09 -2.41
C HIS A 66 -3.37 -11.82 -1.70
N GLY A 67 -4.29 -12.78 -1.77
CA GLY A 67 -5.51 -12.77 -0.95
C GLY A 67 -5.27 -13.27 0.47
N TYR A 68 -6.31 -13.36 1.30
CA TYR A 68 -6.18 -13.91 2.65
C TYR A 68 -5.77 -15.39 2.63
N GLN A 69 -4.73 -15.75 3.39
CA GLN A 69 -4.21 -17.13 3.45
C GLN A 69 -4.42 -17.80 4.82
N GLY A 70 -5.36 -17.32 5.63
CA GLY A 70 -5.58 -17.88 6.97
C GLY A 70 -4.53 -17.43 8.00
N GLU A 71 -3.97 -16.23 7.82
CA GLU A 71 -2.98 -15.66 8.73
C GLU A 71 -3.55 -15.59 10.16
N GLU A 72 -2.95 -16.34 11.10
CA GLU A 72 -3.44 -16.53 12.49
C GLU A 72 -3.71 -15.22 13.27
N HIS A 73 -3.11 -14.12 12.82
CA HIS A 73 -3.17 -12.82 13.49
C HIS A 73 -4.06 -11.82 12.74
N ASP A 74 -4.73 -12.22 11.66
CA ASP A 74 -5.59 -11.32 10.88
C ASP A 74 -7.07 -11.56 11.17
N GLU A 75 -7.84 -10.47 11.16
CA GLU A 75 -9.27 -10.53 11.42
C GLU A 75 -9.98 -11.10 10.19
N ALA A 76 -10.72 -12.19 10.37
CA ALA A 76 -11.46 -12.87 9.29
C ALA A 76 -12.42 -11.93 8.53
N GLN A 77 -12.88 -10.84 9.17
CA GLN A 77 -13.72 -9.82 8.54
C GLN A 77 -13.04 -9.10 7.38
N PHE A 78 -11.71 -9.05 7.34
CA PHE A 78 -10.91 -8.44 6.26
C PHE A 78 -10.34 -9.47 5.29
N SER A 79 -10.88 -10.69 5.27
CA SER A 79 -10.43 -11.75 4.37
C SER A 79 -10.65 -11.42 2.88
N HIS A 80 -11.64 -10.60 2.58
CA HIS A 80 -11.97 -10.14 1.22
C HIS A 80 -11.01 -9.10 0.65
N LEU A 81 -10.15 -8.48 1.49
CA LEU A 81 -9.20 -7.46 1.04
C LEU A 81 -7.94 -8.10 0.44
N THR A 82 -7.31 -7.38 -0.50
CA THR A 82 -6.02 -7.75 -1.07
C THR A 82 -4.89 -7.36 -0.13
N ARG A 83 -3.81 -8.15 -0.10
CA ARG A 83 -2.61 -7.90 0.73
C ARG A 83 -1.41 -7.66 -0.17
N LEU A 84 -0.65 -6.61 0.14
CA LEU A 84 0.67 -6.35 -0.41
C LEU A 84 1.72 -6.52 0.70
N ALA A 85 2.53 -7.57 0.60
CA ALA A 85 3.53 -7.94 1.60
C ALA A 85 4.95 -7.75 1.05
N PHE A 86 5.85 -7.21 1.87
CA PHE A 86 7.27 -7.05 1.54
C PHE A 86 8.12 -6.94 2.81
N THR A 87 9.42 -7.16 2.70
CA THR A 87 10.34 -7.00 3.84
C THR A 87 10.81 -5.55 3.90
N PHE A 88 10.09 -4.72 4.65
CA PHE A 88 10.35 -3.29 4.74
C PHE A 88 11.61 -2.98 5.54
N THR A 89 12.44 -2.06 5.04
CA THR A 89 13.65 -1.56 5.73
C THR A 89 13.37 -0.84 7.05
N GLY A 90 12.11 -0.43 7.29
CA GLY A 90 11.73 0.40 8.44
C GLY A 90 12.20 1.85 8.34
N ARG A 91 12.78 2.24 7.21
CA ARG A 91 13.33 3.58 6.93
C ARG A 91 12.58 4.21 5.75
N ASN A 92 12.88 5.48 5.44
CA ASN A 92 12.32 6.19 4.29
C ASN A 92 10.78 6.28 4.31
N GLN A 93 10.20 6.74 5.42
CA GLN A 93 8.74 6.86 5.58
C GLN A 93 8.08 7.75 4.51
N GLY A 94 8.79 8.78 4.02
CA GLY A 94 8.30 9.58 2.90
C GLY A 94 8.19 8.78 1.58
N ARG A 95 9.04 7.78 1.39
CA ARG A 95 8.99 6.87 0.24
C ARG A 95 7.91 5.81 0.41
N LEU A 96 7.69 5.33 1.63
CA LEU A 96 6.51 4.51 1.95
C LEU A 96 5.21 5.28 1.67
N ARG A 97 5.16 6.58 1.99
CA ARG A 97 4.01 7.43 1.65
C ARG A 97 3.80 7.53 0.13
N GLU A 98 4.86 7.65 -0.65
CA GLU A 98 4.78 7.63 -2.12
C GLU A 98 4.28 6.28 -2.68
N LEU A 99 4.64 5.16 -2.04
CA LEU A 99 4.07 3.84 -2.37
C LEU A 99 2.57 3.82 -2.09
N VAL A 100 2.13 4.38 -0.94
CA VAL A 100 0.70 4.49 -0.61
C VAL A 100 -0.03 5.36 -1.64
N ASP A 101 0.56 6.48 -2.06
CA ASP A 101 -0.02 7.31 -3.12
C ASP A 101 -0.15 6.51 -4.43
N TYR A 102 0.87 5.74 -4.80
CA TYR A 102 0.90 4.91 -6.00
C TYR A 102 -0.22 3.86 -6.04
N ILE A 103 -0.44 3.12 -4.95
CA ILE A 103 -1.50 2.08 -4.90
C ILE A 103 -2.91 2.67 -4.91
N ASN A 104 -3.06 3.95 -4.56
CA ASN A 104 -4.34 4.66 -4.54
C ASN A 104 -4.74 5.28 -5.90
N VAL A 105 -3.88 5.16 -6.92
CA VAL A 105 -4.17 5.58 -8.30
C VAL A 105 -5.00 4.49 -8.99
N GLN A 106 -6.20 4.84 -9.48
CA GLN A 106 -7.18 3.86 -9.98
C GLN A 106 -6.67 3.09 -11.20
N GLU A 107 -5.89 3.74 -12.07
CA GLU A 107 -5.29 3.18 -13.28
C GLU A 107 -4.33 2.03 -12.99
N HIS A 108 -3.90 1.88 -11.73
CA HIS A 108 -3.04 0.78 -11.31
C HIS A 108 -3.82 -0.45 -10.82
N TRP A 109 -5.16 -0.38 -10.71
CA TRP A 109 -5.95 -1.48 -10.19
C TRP A 109 -6.26 -2.51 -11.29
N ALA A 110 -6.40 -3.78 -10.89
CA ALA A 110 -6.71 -4.87 -11.81
C ALA A 110 -8.13 -4.80 -12.38
N ASP A 111 -9.06 -4.20 -11.63
CA ASP A 111 -10.49 -4.13 -11.96
C ASP A 111 -10.92 -2.74 -12.49
N ALA A 112 -9.96 -1.91 -12.92
CA ALA A 112 -10.19 -0.54 -13.38
C ALA A 112 -10.84 -0.44 -14.76
#